data_AF-A0A7Y5N835-F1
#
_entry.id   AF-A0A7Y5N835-F1
#
_cell.length_a   1.000
_cell.length_b   1.000
_cell.length_c   1.000
_cell.angle_alpha   90.00
_cell.angle_beta   90.00
_cell.angle_gamma   90.00
#
_symmetry.space_group_name_H-M   'P 1'
#
loop_
_entity.id
_entity.type
_entity.pdbx_description
1 polymer ?
#
loop_
_entity_poly.entity_id
_entity_poly.type
_entity_poly.pdbx_seq_one_letter_code
_entity_poly.pdbx_strand_id
1 'polypeptide(L)'
;VVQDPADCLYPEMPQSVMATVTADHVVPAAGLGPLLDRLCREEYVAPELAPPSELILAETDLALLGGGCHDHRRTPLSPAGFSCPDCGGTLFEISEGGLSRYRCRVGHAWTTRGLLGEQSVQLDTALWVALRTLEEKAALATQLSERAAQGGSPLTAARFAEQAADSRRAADHIRELIESRPSTEVELIDE
;
A
#
# COMPACT_ATOMS: atom_id res chain seq x y z
N VAL A 1 9.16 -25.49 1.70
CA VAL A 1 8.48 -26.05 0.51
C VAL A 1 7.95 -24.89 -0.32
N VAL A 2 8.24 -24.86 -1.62
CA VAL A 2 7.80 -23.83 -2.58
C VAL A 2 7.24 -24.53 -3.82
N GLN A 3 6.21 -23.94 -4.45
CA GLN A 3 5.69 -24.44 -5.73
C GLN A 3 6.65 -24.07 -6.86
N ASP A 4 6.88 -25.00 -7.80
CA ASP A 4 7.73 -24.77 -8.97
C ASP A 4 7.21 -23.57 -9.79
N PRO A 5 8.02 -22.51 -10.02
CA PRO A 5 7.62 -21.35 -10.81
C PRO A 5 7.11 -21.70 -12.21
N ALA A 6 7.60 -22.77 -12.83
CA ALA A 6 7.16 -23.20 -14.16
C ALA A 6 5.72 -23.76 -14.18
N ASP A 7 5.20 -24.14 -13.01
CA ASP A 7 3.85 -24.69 -12.81
C ASP A 7 2.94 -23.72 -12.02
N CYS A 8 3.31 -22.44 -11.96
CA CYS A 8 2.57 -21.39 -11.26
C CYS A 8 1.83 -20.46 -12.23
N LEU A 9 0.59 -20.08 -11.88
CA LEU A 9 -0.11 -18.98 -12.57
C LEU A 9 0.61 -17.63 -12.40
N TYR A 10 1.32 -17.46 -11.28
CA TYR A 10 2.07 -16.25 -10.95
C TYR A 10 3.51 -16.64 -10.54
N PRO A 11 4.42 -16.86 -11.51
CA PRO A 11 5.78 -17.35 -11.25
C PRO A 11 6.62 -16.41 -10.36
N GLU A 12 6.32 -15.12 -10.39
CA GLU A 12 6.95 -14.07 -9.58
C GLU A 12 6.91 -14.38 -8.07
N MET A 13 5.81 -14.98 -7.60
CA MET A 13 5.60 -15.29 -6.18
C MET A 13 6.62 -16.30 -5.63
N PRO A 14 6.75 -17.53 -6.19
CA PRO A 14 7.80 -18.45 -5.76
C PRO A 14 9.22 -17.97 -6.09
N GLN A 15 9.42 -17.24 -7.20
CA GLN A 15 10.72 -16.67 -7.55
C GLN A 15 11.24 -15.70 -6.48
N SER A 16 10.37 -14.79 -6.00
CA SER A 16 10.70 -13.85 -4.93
C SER A 16 11.12 -14.56 -3.63
N VAL A 17 10.42 -15.63 -3.26
CA VAL A 17 10.79 -16.46 -2.10
C VAL A 17 12.15 -17.11 -2.32
N MET A 18 12.38 -17.73 -3.48
CA MET A 18 13.62 -18.42 -3.80
C MET A 18 14.83 -17.49 -3.93
N ALA A 19 14.61 -16.22 -4.29
CA ALA A 19 15.65 -15.19 -4.30
C ALA A 19 16.09 -14.77 -2.88
N THR A 20 15.21 -14.94 -1.88
CA THR A 20 15.43 -14.46 -0.52
C THR A 20 15.81 -15.60 0.45
N VAL A 21 15.25 -16.80 0.24
CA VAL A 21 15.34 -17.92 1.17
C VAL A 21 15.66 -19.20 0.41
N THR A 22 16.53 -20.04 0.97
CA THR A 22 16.79 -21.37 0.41
C THR A 22 15.61 -22.28 0.69
N ALA A 23 14.90 -22.69 -0.37
CA ALA A 23 13.80 -23.64 -0.26
C ALA A 23 14.30 -25.09 -0.25
N ASP A 24 13.93 -25.87 0.77
CA ASP A 24 14.34 -27.29 0.87
C ASP A 24 13.71 -28.17 -0.21
N HIS A 25 12.54 -27.77 -0.70
CA HIS A 25 11.77 -28.51 -1.70
C HIS A 25 11.09 -27.54 -2.67
N VAL A 26 11.29 -27.75 -3.96
CA VAL A 26 10.58 -27.09 -5.06
C VAL A 26 9.89 -28.19 -5.87
N VAL A 27 8.55 -28.15 -5.94
CA VAL A 27 7.74 -29.18 -6.62
C VAL A 27 6.56 -28.56 -7.36
N PRO A 28 6.09 -29.15 -8.47
CA PRO A 28 4.85 -28.72 -9.12
C PRO A 28 3.63 -28.85 -8.17
N ALA A 29 2.55 -28.14 -8.46
CA ALA A 29 1.33 -28.08 -7.65
C ALA A 29 0.79 -29.46 -7.29
N ALA A 30 0.78 -30.38 -8.27
CA ALA A 30 0.34 -31.76 -8.08
C ALA A 30 1.21 -32.54 -7.09
N GLY A 31 2.48 -32.14 -6.91
CA GLY A 31 3.43 -32.74 -5.97
C GLY A 31 3.35 -32.20 -4.54
N LEU A 32 2.71 -31.04 -4.32
CA LEU A 32 2.64 -30.43 -3.00
C LEU A 32 1.90 -31.31 -1.98
N GLY A 33 0.74 -31.85 -2.35
CA GLY A 33 -0.07 -32.69 -1.45
C GLY A 33 0.68 -33.93 -0.95
N PRO A 34 1.20 -34.78 -1.84
CA PRO A 34 1.99 -35.95 -1.44
C PRO A 34 3.24 -35.60 -0.63
N LEU A 35 3.92 -34.50 -0.98
CA LEU A 35 5.10 -34.03 -0.24
C LEU A 35 4.74 -33.64 1.20
N LEU A 36 3.67 -32.86 1.38
CA LEU A 36 3.22 -32.43 2.70
C LEU A 36 2.77 -33.62 3.56
N ASP A 37 2.04 -34.60 3.00
CA ASP A 37 1.65 -35.81 3.73
C ASP A 37 2.88 -36.58 4.24
N ARG A 38 3.92 -36.73 3.41
CA ARG A 38 5.18 -37.35 3.83
C ARG A 38 5.85 -36.55 4.94
N LEU A 39 6.08 -35.25 4.74
CA LEU A 39 6.78 -34.39 5.69
C LEU A 39 6.09 -34.34 7.05
N CYS A 40 4.75 -34.33 7.08
CA CYS A 40 3.99 -34.33 8.33
C CYS A 40 4.08 -35.66 9.10
N ARG A 41 4.50 -36.76 8.46
CA ARG A 41 4.65 -38.10 9.06
C ARG A 41 6.09 -38.42 9.46
N GLU A 42 7.06 -37.62 9.04
CA GLU A 42 8.45 -37.81 9.44
C GLU A 42 8.60 -37.55 10.94
N GLU A 43 9.32 -38.44 11.63
CA GLU A 43 9.66 -38.23 13.04
C GLU A 43 10.61 -37.04 13.14
N TYR A 44 10.05 -35.91 13.56
CA TYR A 44 10.81 -34.69 13.80
C TYR A 44 11.14 -34.59 15.29
N VAL A 45 12.43 -34.75 15.61
CA VAL A 45 12.93 -34.40 16.94
C VAL A 45 13.07 -32.89 16.98
N ALA A 46 12.10 -32.22 17.61
CA ALA A 46 12.16 -30.79 17.76
C ALA A 46 13.43 -30.40 18.53
N PRO A 47 14.25 -29.47 18.01
CA PRO A 47 15.32 -28.90 18.80
C PRO A 47 14.72 -28.19 20.01
N GLU A 48 15.50 -28.07 21.08
CA GLU A 48 15.11 -27.26 22.23
C GLU A 48 14.86 -25.82 21.73
N LEU A 49 13.61 -25.36 21.87
CA LEU A 49 13.20 -24.07 21.33
C LEU A 49 13.94 -22.97 22.09
N ALA A 50 14.69 -22.15 21.35
CA ALA A 50 15.19 -20.90 21.90
C ALA A 50 14.00 -20.05 22.37
N PRO A 51 14.15 -19.26 23.45
CA PRO A 51 13.14 -18.29 23.82
C PRO A 51 12.87 -17.34 22.63
N PRO A 52 11.63 -16.84 22.49
CA PRO A 52 11.30 -15.90 21.42
C PRO A 52 12.22 -14.69 21.50
N SER A 53 12.66 -14.20 20.34
CA SER A 53 13.48 -13.00 20.27
C SER A 53 12.71 -11.79 20.81
N GLU A 54 13.44 -10.79 21.31
CA GLU A 54 12.83 -9.51 21.72
C GLU A 54 12.02 -8.88 20.59
N LEU A 55 12.41 -9.09 19.33
CA LEU A 55 11.71 -8.60 18.16
C LEU A 55 10.33 -9.26 17.98
N ILE A 56 10.25 -10.59 18.15
CA ILE A 56 8.98 -11.32 18.08
C ILE A 56 8.04 -10.88 19.20
N LEU A 57 8.58 -10.67 20.41
CA LEU A 57 7.82 -10.15 21.54
C LEU A 57 7.30 -8.73 21.25
N ALA A 58 8.16 -7.86 20.73
CA ALA A 58 7.81 -6.48 20.36
C ALA A 58 6.73 -6.41 19.27
N GLU A 59 6.79 -7.28 18.26
CA GLU A 59 5.78 -7.37 17.21
C GLU A 59 4.44 -7.89 17.76
N THR A 60 4.50 -8.88 18.64
CA THR A 60 3.31 -9.42 19.30
C THR A 60 2.64 -8.35 20.16
N ASP A 61 3.42 -7.58 20.92
CA ASP A 61 2.93 -6.45 21.70
C ASP A 61 2.28 -5.38 20.81
N LEU A 62 2.89 -5.07 19.66
CA LEU A 62 2.31 -4.14 18.68
C LEU A 62 0.91 -4.59 18.23
N ALA A 63 0.70 -5.88 18.00
CA ALA A 63 -0.57 -6.46 17.57
C ALA A 63 -1.60 -6.57 18.72
N LEU A 64 -1.16 -6.94 19.93
CA LEU A 64 -2.03 -7.19 21.08
C LEU A 64 -2.54 -5.92 21.75
N LEU A 65 -1.85 -4.78 21.60
CA LEU A 65 -2.23 -3.53 22.25
C LEU A 65 -3.58 -2.94 21.80
N GLY A 66 -4.39 -3.64 20.99
CA GLY A 66 -5.63 -3.24 20.29
C GLY A 66 -6.74 -2.48 21.01
N GLY A 67 -6.52 -1.88 22.19
CA GLY A 67 -7.45 -0.97 22.86
C GLY A 67 -6.76 0.29 23.41
N GLY A 68 -6.89 1.41 22.69
CA GLY A 68 -7.14 2.71 23.33
C GLY A 68 -5.97 3.59 23.83
N CYS A 69 -4.68 3.26 23.69
CA CYS A 69 -3.61 4.22 24.04
C CYS A 69 -2.65 4.48 22.88
N HIS A 70 -2.52 5.76 22.50
CA HIS A 70 -1.49 6.27 21.57
C HIS A 70 -0.10 6.38 22.24
N ASP A 71 0.15 5.55 23.26
CA ASP A 71 1.42 5.57 23.97
C ASP A 71 2.46 4.73 23.21
N HIS A 72 3.08 5.35 22.19
CA HIS A 72 4.19 4.80 21.43
C HIS A 72 5.40 4.41 22.32
N ARG A 73 5.40 4.75 23.62
CA ARG A 73 6.48 4.42 24.56
C ARG A 73 6.44 2.97 25.05
N ARG A 74 5.38 2.21 24.73
CA ARG A 74 5.21 0.81 25.17
C ARG A 74 5.48 -0.23 24.11
N THR A 75 5.70 0.17 22.86
CA THR A 75 6.12 -0.76 21.80
C THR A 75 7.64 -0.63 21.63
N PRO A 76 8.42 -1.73 21.70
CA PRO A 76 9.89 -1.69 21.51
C PRO A 76 10.31 -1.27 20.09
N LEU A 77 9.36 -1.23 19.14
CA LEU A 77 9.59 -0.86 17.76
C LEU A 77 9.50 0.66 17.58
N SER A 78 10.44 1.22 16.82
CA SER A 78 10.44 2.64 16.50
C SER A 78 9.44 2.96 15.38
N PRO A 79 8.64 4.04 15.50
CA PRO A 79 7.82 4.53 14.39
C PRO A 79 8.70 4.85 13.18
N ALA A 80 8.30 4.37 12.01
CA ALA A 80 9.04 4.55 10.76
C ALA A 80 8.82 5.94 10.11
N GLY A 81 7.87 6.73 10.61
CA GLY A 81 7.50 8.02 10.02
C GLY A 81 6.57 7.92 8.79
N PHE A 82 6.10 6.72 8.45
CA PHE A 82 5.16 6.47 7.37
C PHE A 82 3.77 6.08 7.88
N SER A 83 2.74 6.35 7.07
CA SER A 83 1.36 5.92 7.32
C SER A 83 1.03 4.68 6.50
N CYS A 84 0.27 3.76 7.09
CA CYS A 84 -0.19 2.55 6.43
C CYS A 84 -1.17 2.91 5.32
N PRO A 85 -0.94 2.46 4.07
CA PRO A 85 -1.81 2.77 2.95
C PRO A 85 -3.28 2.38 3.18
N ASP A 86 -3.52 1.21 3.77
CA ASP A 86 -4.88 0.67 3.92
C ASP A 86 -5.69 1.26 5.08
N CYS A 87 -5.02 1.66 6.17
CA CYS A 87 -5.73 2.07 7.40
C CYS A 87 -5.33 3.45 7.93
N GLY A 88 -4.35 4.12 7.33
CA GLY A 88 -3.84 5.42 7.77
C GLY A 88 -3.08 5.41 9.11
N GLY A 89 -2.94 4.25 9.75
CA GLY A 89 -2.22 4.12 11.02
C GLY A 89 -0.71 4.22 10.88
N THR A 90 -0.01 4.56 11.97
CA THR A 90 1.45 4.62 12.00
C THR A 90 2.09 3.26 11.67
N LEU A 91 3.07 3.28 10.76
CA LEU A 91 3.93 2.13 10.48
C LEU A 91 5.14 2.12 11.40
N PHE A 92 5.54 0.91 11.81
CA PHE A 92 6.73 0.62 12.59
C PHE A 92 7.69 -0.20 11.74
N GLU A 93 8.98 0.13 11.80
CA GLU A 93 10.01 -0.63 11.08
C GLU A 93 10.44 -1.84 11.90
N ILE A 94 10.54 -2.98 11.23
CA ILE A 94 11.02 -4.25 11.77
C ILE A 94 12.15 -4.70 10.85
N SER A 95 13.36 -4.80 11.38
CA SER A 95 14.54 -5.26 10.64
C SER A 95 15.02 -6.59 11.21
N GLU A 96 15.05 -7.64 10.39
CA GLU A 96 15.51 -8.98 10.78
C GLU A 96 16.22 -9.65 9.60
N GLY A 97 17.40 -10.24 9.84
CA GLY A 97 18.11 -11.02 8.81
C GLY A 97 18.47 -10.23 7.53
N GLY A 98 18.63 -8.91 7.62
CA GLY A 98 18.90 -8.05 6.45
C GLY A 98 17.64 -7.59 5.68
N LEU A 99 16.45 -7.99 6.13
CA LEU A 99 15.17 -7.59 5.56
C LEU A 99 14.52 -6.52 6.44
N SER A 100 14.17 -5.38 5.85
CA SER A 100 13.30 -4.39 6.49
C SER A 100 11.86 -4.58 6.02
N ARG A 101 10.94 -4.66 6.98
CA ARG A 101 9.49 -4.64 6.74
C ARG A 101 8.81 -3.61 7.64
N TYR A 102 7.70 -3.07 7.16
CA TYR A 102 6.91 -2.07 7.85
C TYR A 102 5.58 -2.68 8.25
N ARG A 103 5.20 -2.58 9.52
CA ARG A 103 3.94 -3.14 10.02
C ARG A 103 3.12 -2.08 10.75
N CYS A 104 1.81 -2.07 10.51
CA CYS A 104 0.89 -1.23 11.27
C CYS A 104 0.29 -2.02 12.45
N ARG A 105 -0.33 -1.32 13.41
CA ARG A 105 -0.96 -1.95 14.59
C ARG A 105 -2.04 -2.98 14.25
N VAL A 106 -2.78 -2.78 13.16
CA VAL A 106 -3.88 -3.68 12.78
C VAL A 106 -3.40 -4.87 11.94
N GLY A 107 -2.10 -4.94 11.63
CA GLY A 107 -1.47 -6.12 11.05
C GLY A 107 -1.08 -6.04 9.57
N HIS A 108 -1.39 -4.95 8.85
CA HIS A 108 -0.87 -4.75 7.49
C HIS A 108 0.65 -4.65 7.51
N ALA A 109 1.29 -5.35 6.56
CA ALA A 109 2.73 -5.44 6.48
C ALA A 109 3.20 -5.16 5.04
N TRP A 110 4.32 -4.45 4.93
CA TRP A 110 4.87 -3.99 3.66
C TRP A 110 6.37 -4.23 3.60
N THR A 111 6.88 -4.67 2.45
CA THR A 111 8.30 -4.52 2.14
C THR A 111 8.59 -3.06 1.78
N THR A 112 9.86 -2.64 1.78
CA THR A 112 10.23 -1.28 1.37
C THR A 112 9.77 -0.94 -0.05
N ARG A 113 9.97 -1.87 -1.00
CA ARG A 113 9.52 -1.70 -2.39
C ARG A 113 8.00 -1.70 -2.50
N GLY A 114 7.31 -2.58 -1.76
CA GLY A 114 5.85 -2.63 -1.74
C GLY A 114 5.24 -1.33 -1.19
N LEU A 115 5.80 -0.78 -0.12
CA LEU A 115 5.34 0.49 0.45
C LEU A 115 5.52 1.64 -0.54
N LEU A 116 6.65 1.71 -1.25
CA LEU A 116 6.89 2.73 -2.28
C LEU A 116 5.92 2.60 -3.46
N GLY A 117 5.63 1.37 -3.89
CA GLY A 117 4.62 1.09 -4.92
C GLY A 117 3.25 1.62 -4.52
N GLU A 118 2.80 1.33 -3.30
CA GLU A 118 1.52 1.83 -2.79
C GLU A 118 1.48 3.36 -2.67
N GLN A 119 2.57 4.02 -2.29
CA GLN A 119 2.61 5.49 -2.29
C GLN A 119 2.32 6.06 -3.69
N SER A 120 2.75 5.36 -4.75
CA SER A 120 2.46 5.76 -6.13
C SER A 120 0.98 5.58 -6.47
N VAL A 121 0.39 4.44 -6.09
CA VAL A 121 -1.05 4.16 -6.27
C VAL A 121 -1.92 5.18 -5.52
N GLN A 122 -1.55 5.51 -4.28
CA GLN A 122 -2.27 6.50 -3.48
C GLN A 122 -2.16 7.90 -4.07
N LEU A 123 -0.99 8.30 -4.57
CA LEU A 123 -0.79 9.57 -5.24
C LEU A 123 -1.66 9.67 -6.48
N ASP A 124 -1.65 8.64 -7.34
CA ASP A 124 -2.46 8.62 -8.56
C ASP A 124 -3.96 8.70 -8.23
N THR A 125 -4.41 7.95 -7.22
CA THR A 125 -5.79 8.03 -6.72
C THR A 125 -6.14 9.45 -6.24
N ALA A 126 -5.27 10.08 -5.46
CA ALA A 126 -5.48 11.43 -4.95
C ALA A 126 -5.56 12.48 -6.08
N LEU A 127 -4.71 12.35 -7.11
CA LEU A 127 -4.71 13.24 -8.28
C LEU A 127 -6.01 13.09 -9.07
N TRP A 128 -6.48 11.86 -9.32
CA TRP A 128 -7.76 11.64 -10.00
C TRP A 128 -8.95 12.18 -9.21
N VAL A 129 -8.95 12.03 -7.89
CA VAL A 129 -9.97 12.62 -7.02
C VAL A 129 -9.93 14.15 -7.09
N ALA A 130 -8.74 14.75 -7.05
CA ALA A 130 -8.57 16.20 -7.17
C ALA A 130 -9.08 16.72 -8.52
N LEU A 131 -8.72 16.06 -9.62
CA LEU A 131 -9.17 16.40 -10.97
C LEU A 131 -10.70 16.40 -11.06
N ARG A 132 -11.33 15.28 -10.68
CA ARG A 132 -12.79 15.15 -10.67
C ARG A 132 -13.45 16.24 -9.83
N THR A 133 -12.92 16.50 -8.64
CA THR A 133 -13.47 17.52 -7.72
C THR A 133 -13.39 18.93 -8.31
N LEU A 134 -12.30 19.26 -9.01
CA LEU A 134 -12.12 20.55 -9.68
C LEU A 134 -13.06 20.72 -10.89
N GLU A 135 -13.26 19.66 -11.68
CA GLU A 135 -14.20 19.64 -12.80
C GLU A 135 -15.66 19.81 -12.32
N GLU A 136 -16.05 19.08 -11.27
CA GLU A 136 -17.37 19.19 -10.65
C GLU A 136 -17.60 20.61 -10.09
N LYS A 137 -16.59 21.19 -9.42
CA LYS A 137 -16.63 22.57 -8.93
C LYS A 137 -16.78 23.58 -10.06
N ALA A 138 -16.07 23.40 -11.17
CA ALA A 138 -16.18 24.26 -12.35
C ALA A 138 -17.57 24.20 -12.98
N ALA A 139 -18.14 22.99 -13.11
CA ALA A 139 -19.47 22.78 -13.64
C ALA A 139 -20.54 23.46 -12.75
N LEU A 140 -20.47 23.24 -11.43
CA LEU A 140 -21.39 23.84 -10.47
C LEU A 140 -21.31 25.38 -10.48
N ALA A 141 -20.09 25.93 -10.47
CA ALA A 141 -19.88 27.38 -10.52
C ALA A 141 -20.41 27.98 -11.84
N THR A 142 -20.30 27.26 -12.96
CA THR A 142 -20.90 27.69 -14.24
C THR A 142 -22.42 27.76 -14.14
N GLN A 143 -23.08 26.74 -13.59
CA GLN A 143 -24.54 26.76 -13.37
C GLN A 143 -24.99 27.90 -12.45
N LEU A 144 -24.23 28.19 -11.39
CA LEU A 144 -24.53 29.30 -10.48
C LEU A 144 -24.36 30.67 -11.16
N SER A 145 -23.36 30.81 -12.03
CA SER A 145 -23.17 32.01 -12.84
C SER A 145 -24.37 32.28 -13.75
N GLU A 146 -24.82 31.24 -14.47
CA GLU A 146 -25.98 31.32 -15.38
C GLU A 146 -27.26 31.70 -14.63
N ARG A 147 -27.53 31.08 -13.48
CA ARG A 147 -28.69 31.41 -12.64
C ARG A 147 -28.64 32.83 -12.12
N ALA A 148 -27.46 33.30 -11.66
CA ALA A 148 -27.29 34.67 -11.19
C ALA A 148 -27.49 35.70 -12.32
N ALA A 149 -27.05 35.38 -13.54
CA ALA A 149 -27.28 36.22 -14.71
C ALA A 149 -28.78 36.32 -15.05
N GLN A 150 -29.48 35.18 -15.08
CA GLN A 150 -30.93 35.12 -15.28
C GLN A 150 -31.72 35.86 -14.19
N GLY A 151 -31.22 35.84 -12.95
CA GLY A 151 -31.79 36.56 -11.81
C GLY A 151 -31.42 38.04 -11.72
N GLY A 152 -30.79 38.62 -12.74
CA GLY A 152 -30.45 40.05 -12.78
C GLY A 152 -29.33 40.47 -11.82
N SER A 153 -28.46 39.54 -11.41
CA SER A 153 -27.34 39.78 -10.49
C SER A 153 -25.99 39.64 -11.21
N PRO A 154 -25.59 40.61 -12.06
CA PRO A 154 -24.42 40.50 -12.93
C PRO A 154 -23.09 40.39 -12.17
N LEU A 155 -22.95 41.08 -11.02
CA LEU A 155 -21.75 40.99 -10.19
C LEU A 155 -21.56 39.58 -9.61
N THR A 156 -22.66 38.97 -9.15
CA THR A 156 -22.65 37.60 -8.62
C THR A 156 -22.36 36.60 -9.75
N ALA A 157 -22.94 36.80 -10.92
CA ALA A 157 -22.67 35.97 -12.10
C ALA A 157 -21.18 36.00 -12.49
N ALA A 158 -20.58 37.20 -12.52
CA ALA A 158 -19.15 37.37 -12.83
C ALA A 158 -18.25 36.64 -11.82
N ARG A 159 -18.55 36.74 -10.52
CA ARG A 159 -17.78 36.02 -9.48
C ARG A 159 -17.83 34.51 -9.65
N PHE A 160 -18.99 33.94 -9.94
CA PHE A 160 -19.09 32.50 -10.19
C PHE A 160 -18.42 32.08 -11.51
N ALA A 161 -18.44 32.93 -12.54
CA ALA A 161 -17.72 32.69 -13.78
C ALA A 161 -16.20 32.64 -13.57
N GLU A 162 -15.66 33.57 -12.76
CA GLU A 162 -14.25 33.59 -12.36
C GLU A 162 -13.90 32.30 -11.60
N GLN A 163 -14.69 31.92 -10.59
CA GLN A 163 -14.47 30.69 -9.83
C GLN A 163 -14.51 29.43 -10.70
N ALA A 164 -15.37 29.40 -11.72
CA ALA A 164 -15.44 28.31 -12.67
C ALA A 164 -14.19 28.27 -13.57
N ALA A 165 -13.70 29.43 -14.02
CA ALA A 165 -12.47 29.53 -14.80
C ALA A 165 -11.24 29.11 -13.99
N ASP A 166 -11.13 29.52 -12.74
CA ASP A 166 -10.04 29.13 -11.84
C ASP A 166 -10.02 27.62 -11.59
N SER A 167 -11.19 27.03 -11.38
CA SER A 167 -11.31 25.58 -11.15
C SER A 167 -10.96 24.78 -12.40
N ARG A 168 -11.30 25.28 -13.60
CA ARG A 168 -10.86 24.68 -14.88
C ARG A 168 -9.35 24.73 -15.06
N ARG A 169 -8.72 25.89 -14.84
CA ARG A 169 -7.25 26.00 -14.95
C ARG A 169 -6.54 25.07 -13.99
N ALA A 170 -7.03 24.95 -12.75
CA ALA A 170 -6.47 24.00 -11.79
C ALA A 170 -6.66 22.54 -12.24
N ALA A 171 -7.84 22.18 -12.79
CA ALA A 171 -8.08 20.85 -13.34
C ALA A 171 -7.12 20.52 -14.49
N ASP A 172 -6.88 21.47 -15.39
CA ASP A 172 -5.97 21.31 -16.52
C ASP A 172 -4.53 21.03 -16.04
N HIS A 173 -4.04 21.74 -15.02
CA HIS A 173 -2.73 21.45 -14.43
C HIS A 173 -2.63 20.06 -13.80
N ILE A 174 -3.69 19.58 -13.15
CA ILE A 174 -3.71 18.21 -12.60
C ILE A 174 -3.73 17.19 -13.74
N ARG A 175 -4.47 17.45 -14.82
CA ARG A 175 -4.51 16.56 -15.99
C ARG A 175 -3.13 16.45 -16.65
N GLU A 176 -2.46 17.58 -16.89
CA GLU A 176 -1.09 17.63 -17.41
C GLU A 176 -0.12 16.85 -16.51
N LEU A 177 -0.27 16.96 -15.18
CA LEU A 177 0.55 16.22 -14.23
C LEU A 177 0.31 14.71 -14.31
N ILE A 178 -0.94 14.27 -14.48
CA ILE A 178 -1.28 12.85 -14.64
C ILE A 178 -0.72 12.31 -15.96
N GLU A 179 -0.88 13.05 -17.06
CA GLU A 179 -0.46 12.64 -18.40
C GLU A 179 1.07 12.62 -18.58
N SER A 180 1.79 13.48 -17.87
CA SER A 180 3.26 13.54 -17.93
C SER A 180 3.96 12.52 -17.04
N ARG A 181 3.23 11.88 -16.11
CA ARG A 181 3.78 10.80 -15.29
C ARG A 181 3.84 9.53 -16.15
N PRO A 182 4.99 8.83 -16.21
CA PRO A 182 4.99 7.49 -16.76
C PRO A 182 3.98 6.68 -15.96
N SER A 183 3.06 5.99 -16.65
CA SER A 183 2.19 5.02 -16.02
C SER A 183 3.10 4.09 -15.23
N THR A 184 2.96 4.10 -13.90
CA THR A 184 3.70 3.19 -13.03
C THR A 184 3.10 1.80 -13.22
N GLU A 185 3.28 1.21 -14.41
CA GLU A 185 3.46 -0.23 -14.45
C GLU A 185 4.69 -0.44 -13.57
N VAL A 186 4.46 -1.04 -12.41
CA VAL A 186 5.53 -1.55 -11.56
C VAL A 186 6.16 -2.67 -12.38
N GLU A 187 7.00 -2.29 -13.33
CA GLU A 187 7.94 -3.14 -14.00
C GLU A 187 8.90 -3.60 -12.89
N LEU A 188 8.56 -4.75 -12.33
CA LEU A 188 9.48 -5.59 -11.57
C LEU A 188 10.58 -6.03 -12.56
N ILE A 189 11.49 -5.12 -12.91
CA ILE A 189 12.66 -5.45 -13.71
C ILE A 189 13.70 -6.04 -12.77
N ASP A 190 13.95 -7.32 -12.97
CA ASP A 190 15.05 -8.12 -12.45
C ASP A 190 16.40 -7.65 -13.02
N GLU A 191 17.38 -7.45 -12.15
CA GLU A 191 18.82 -7.66 -12.43
C GLU A 191 19.45 -8.49 -11.31
#